data_AF-A0A8H2WGQ6-F1
#
_entry.id   AF-A0A8H2WGQ6-F1
#
_cell.length_a   1.000
_cell.length_b   1.000
_cell.length_c   1.000
_cell.angle_alpha   90.00
_cell.angle_beta   90.00
_cell.angle_gamma   90.00
#
_symmetry.space_group_name_H-M   'P 1'
#
loop_
_entity.id
_entity.type
_entity.pdbx_description
1 polymer ?
#
loop_
_entity_poly.entity_id
_entity_poly.type
_entity_poly.pdbx_seq_one_letter_code
_entity_poly.pdbx_strand_id
1 'polypeptide(L)'
;MDVTSDESVRKAVNHVIKEVGRVDVVVANGGIPCHGPVLDIPTTPWSGLYSAIKAVAYAITKTLQMEAKVLSSNIHVVLVVPAGIKFNIADNSTFQLPETSLYKAYLPSIAARLRVSQQPGACMPATTFAKAVAQATLRKGGPPREFTYGAQTRLFTVLKWLPKGFVLWYLWRRMSQVKS
;
A
#
# COMPACT_ATOMS: atom_id res chain seq x y z
N MET A 1 -11.23 -8.25 14.33
CA MET A 1 -12.24 -7.54 13.50
C MET A 1 -12.20 -8.15 12.13
N ASP A 2 -13.35 -8.53 11.59
CA ASP A 2 -13.51 -8.90 10.19
C ASP A 2 -14.11 -7.71 9.44
N VAL A 3 -13.38 -7.18 8.46
CA VAL A 3 -13.81 -6.00 7.69
C VAL A 3 -14.90 -6.33 6.67
N THR A 4 -15.19 -7.61 6.43
CA THR A 4 -16.27 -8.04 5.53
C THR A 4 -17.62 -8.16 6.23
N SER A 5 -17.67 -7.94 7.55
CA SER A 5 -18.87 -8.01 8.37
C SER A 5 -19.16 -6.67 9.03
N ASP A 6 -20.27 -6.05 8.65
CA ASP A 6 -20.75 -4.79 9.25
C ASP A 6 -20.93 -4.90 10.76
N GLU A 7 -21.40 -6.06 11.25
CA GLU A 7 -21.56 -6.32 12.68
C GLU A 7 -20.21 -6.30 13.40
N SER A 8 -19.20 -6.98 12.84
CA SER A 8 -17.85 -7.01 13.39
C SER A 8 -17.23 -5.61 13.45
N VAL A 9 -17.43 -4.81 12.39
CA VAL A 9 -16.96 -3.42 12.33
C VAL A 9 -17.65 -2.57 13.39
N ARG A 10 -18.98 -2.60 13.47
CA ARG A 10 -19.76 -1.84 14.47
C ARG A 10 -19.36 -2.21 15.89
N LYS A 11 -19.20 -3.51 16.18
CA LYS A 11 -18.77 -3.99 17.49
C LYS A 11 -17.41 -3.45 17.89
N ALA A 12 -16.44 -3.46 16.97
CA ALA A 12 -15.11 -2.92 17.21
C ALA A 12 -15.12 -1.40 17.43
N VAL A 13 -15.87 -0.64 16.61
CA VAL A 13 -16.01 0.81 16.76
C VAL A 13 -16.63 1.16 18.11
N ASN A 14 -17.74 0.48 18.47
CA ASN A 14 -18.43 0.73 19.73
C ASN A 14 -17.54 0.40 20.94
N HIS A 15 -16.72 -0.65 20.85
CA HIS A 15 -15.77 -0.98 21.91
C HIS A 15 -14.73 0.12 22.11
N VAL A 16 -14.14 0.65 21.03
CA VAL A 16 -13.18 1.76 21.10
C VAL A 16 -13.84 3.01 21.68
N ILE A 17 -15.02 3.39 21.19
CA ILE A 17 -15.76 4.55 21.72
C ILE A 17 -16.05 4.38 23.22
N LYS A 18 -16.39 3.16 23.67
CA LYS A 18 -16.63 2.88 25.09
C LYS A 18 -15.36 3.05 25.94
N GLU A 19 -14.19 2.70 25.42
CA GLU A 19 -12.93 2.79 26.17
C GLU A 19 -12.31 4.19 26.17
N VAL A 20 -12.29 4.86 25.02
CA VAL A 20 -11.55 6.15 24.85
C VAL A 20 -12.46 7.35 24.61
N GLY A 21 -13.78 7.16 24.61
CA GLY A 21 -14.81 8.19 24.49
C GLY A 21 -15.01 8.73 23.07
N ARG A 22 -13.96 8.76 22.23
CA ARG A 22 -14.02 9.25 20.85
C ARG A 22 -12.91 8.68 19.96
N VAL A 23 -13.07 8.83 18.65
CA VAL A 23 -12.05 8.49 17.65
C VAL A 23 -11.62 9.78 16.93
N ASP A 24 -10.37 10.18 17.13
CA ASP A 24 -9.80 11.40 16.53
C ASP A 24 -9.06 11.14 15.21
N VAL A 25 -8.54 9.91 15.03
CA VAL A 25 -7.81 9.52 13.82
C VAL A 25 -8.25 8.16 13.33
N VAL A 26 -8.55 8.07 12.03
CA VAL A 26 -8.77 6.80 11.33
C VAL A 26 -7.61 6.55 10.37
N VAL A 27 -6.94 5.41 10.55
CA VAL A 27 -5.87 4.94 9.66
C VAL A 27 -6.40 3.82 8.78
N ALA A 28 -6.67 4.13 7.52
CA ALA A 28 -6.95 3.11 6.52
C ALA A 28 -5.61 2.52 6.03
N ASN A 29 -5.24 1.34 6.53
CA ASN A 29 -4.01 0.65 6.14
C ASN A 29 -4.16 0.07 4.72
N GLY A 30 -3.99 0.91 3.71
CA GLY A 30 -4.34 0.60 2.33
C GLY A 30 -3.33 1.10 1.29
N GLY A 31 -2.17 1.58 1.69
CA GLY A 31 -1.30 2.29 0.75
C GLY A 31 -0.65 1.44 -0.34
N ILE A 32 -0.46 2.08 -1.48
CA ILE A 32 0.43 1.70 -2.58
C ILE A 32 1.86 2.03 -2.14
N PRO A 33 2.93 1.39 -2.64
CA PRO A 33 4.29 1.90 -2.46
C PRO A 33 4.64 3.20 -3.20
N CYS A 34 3.70 3.88 -3.88
CA CYS A 34 4.00 4.99 -4.79
C CYS A 34 2.86 6.02 -4.94
N HIS A 35 3.24 7.27 -5.19
CA HIS A 35 2.37 8.45 -5.20
C HIS A 35 1.94 8.92 -6.58
N GLY A 36 0.66 9.28 -6.69
CA GLY A 36 0.14 10.19 -7.69
C GLY A 36 -1.34 9.94 -8.00
N PRO A 37 -1.96 10.71 -8.91
CA PRO A 37 -3.27 10.38 -9.49
C PRO A 37 -3.31 8.91 -9.96
N VAL A 38 -4.50 8.34 -10.17
CA VAL A 38 -4.68 6.92 -10.56
C VAL A 38 -3.79 6.51 -11.76
N LEU A 39 -3.43 7.46 -12.62
CA LEU A 39 -2.53 7.31 -13.78
C LEU A 39 -1.02 7.37 -13.47
N ASP A 40 -0.62 7.72 -12.26
CA ASP A 40 0.76 7.91 -11.78
C ASP A 40 1.17 6.82 -10.77
N ILE A 41 0.34 5.79 -10.62
CA ILE A 41 0.66 4.61 -9.84
C ILE A 41 1.58 3.74 -10.70
N PRO A 42 2.89 3.60 -10.39
CA PRO A 42 3.74 2.66 -11.08
C PRO A 42 3.23 1.25 -10.80
N THR A 43 2.46 0.74 -11.76
CA THR A 43 2.02 -0.64 -11.81
C THR A 43 3.22 -1.50 -12.19
N THR A 44 3.51 -2.50 -11.38
CA THR A 44 4.48 -3.53 -11.77
C THR A 44 3.75 -4.64 -12.52
N PRO A 45 4.41 -5.35 -13.46
CA PRO A 45 3.85 -6.57 -14.04
C PRO A 45 3.34 -7.52 -12.93
N TRP A 46 2.25 -8.22 -13.23
CA TRP A 46 1.58 -9.19 -12.34
C TRP A 46 0.96 -8.62 -11.05
N SER A 47 1.02 -7.31 -10.80
CA SER A 47 0.33 -6.67 -9.67
C SER A 47 -0.88 -5.83 -10.10
N GLY A 48 -1.39 -5.99 -11.32
CA GLY A 48 -2.39 -5.10 -11.91
C GLY A 48 -3.65 -4.93 -11.05
N LEU A 49 -4.31 -6.04 -10.69
CA LEU A 49 -5.52 -6.00 -9.86
C LEU A 49 -5.26 -5.43 -8.46
N TYR A 50 -4.13 -5.83 -7.85
CA TYR A 50 -3.71 -5.29 -6.57
C TYR A 50 -3.50 -3.77 -6.63
N SER A 51 -2.77 -3.29 -7.64
CA SER A 51 -2.52 -1.87 -7.87
C SER A 51 -3.83 -1.10 -8.12
N ALA A 52 -4.78 -1.68 -8.86
CA ALA A 52 -6.09 -1.08 -9.11
C ALA A 52 -6.90 -0.89 -7.82
N ILE A 53 -7.02 -1.92 -6.98
CA ILE A 53 -7.75 -1.83 -5.70
C ILE A 53 -7.11 -0.78 -4.78
N LYS A 54 -5.78 -0.72 -4.76
CA LYS A 54 -5.05 0.26 -3.97
C LYS A 54 -5.21 1.69 -4.52
N ALA A 55 -5.38 1.84 -5.83
CA ALA A 55 -5.73 3.12 -6.47
C ALA A 55 -7.13 3.60 -6.04
N VAL A 56 -8.09 2.68 -5.97
CA VAL A 56 -9.45 2.97 -5.49
C VAL A 56 -9.42 3.40 -4.03
N ALA A 57 -8.70 2.67 -3.17
CA ALA A 57 -8.52 3.05 -1.76
C ALA A 57 -7.88 4.44 -1.60
N TYR A 58 -6.90 4.76 -2.45
CA TYR A 58 -6.29 6.09 -2.49
C TYR A 58 -7.32 7.18 -2.83
N ALA A 59 -8.12 6.98 -3.89
CA ALA A 59 -9.14 7.93 -4.31
C ALA A 59 -10.20 8.18 -3.22
N ILE A 60 -10.73 7.10 -2.61
CA ILE A 60 -11.69 7.18 -1.51
C ILE A 60 -11.09 7.96 -0.33
N THR A 61 -9.84 7.68 0.04
CA THR A 61 -9.17 8.37 1.16
C THR A 61 -9.03 9.86 0.90
N LYS A 62 -8.69 10.27 -0.34
CA LYS A 62 -8.60 11.68 -0.71
C LYS A 62 -9.96 12.39 -0.64
N THR A 63 -11.04 11.72 -1.05
CA THR A 63 -12.41 12.25 -0.90
C THR A 63 -12.76 12.45 0.57
N LEU A 64 -12.56 11.42 1.39
CA LEU A 64 -12.84 11.49 2.84
C LEU A 64 -12.03 12.57 3.55
N GLN A 65 -10.81 12.86 3.11
CA GLN A 65 -10.01 13.95 3.67
C GLN A 65 -10.63 15.33 3.46
N MET A 66 -11.32 15.53 2.33
CA MET A 66 -12.03 16.78 2.04
C MET A 66 -13.30 16.86 2.87
N GLU A 67 -14.08 15.78 2.92
CA GLU A 67 -15.35 15.70 3.65
C GLU A 67 -15.14 15.83 5.17
N ALA A 68 -14.16 15.12 5.74
CA ALA A 68 -13.84 15.18 7.16
C ALA A 68 -13.48 16.60 7.62
N LYS A 69 -12.77 17.37 6.79
CA LYS A 69 -12.41 18.76 7.09
C LYS A 69 -13.64 19.66 7.26
N VAL A 70 -14.72 19.39 6.52
CA VAL A 70 -15.98 20.14 6.62
C VAL A 70 -16.73 19.78 7.90
N LEU A 71 -16.69 18.51 8.30
CA LEU A 71 -17.40 18.01 9.48
C LEU A 71 -16.80 18.48 10.80
N SER A 72 -15.47 18.46 10.93
CA SER A 72 -14.80 18.87 12.16
C SER A 72 -13.31 19.13 11.93
N SER A 73 -12.75 20.11 12.64
CA SER A 73 -11.30 20.33 12.69
C SER A 73 -10.53 19.24 13.44
N ASN A 74 -11.24 18.39 14.20
CA ASN A 74 -10.65 17.33 15.03
C ASN A 74 -10.70 15.93 14.40
N ILE A 75 -11.33 15.77 13.22
CA ILE A 75 -11.38 14.49 12.53
C ILE A 75 -10.29 14.45 11.46
N HIS A 76 -9.35 13.52 11.61
CA HIS A 76 -8.26 13.36 10.67
C HIS A 76 -8.30 12.02 9.94
N VAL A 77 -8.25 12.09 8.62
CA VAL A 77 -8.11 10.94 7.72
C VAL A 77 -6.69 10.94 7.16
N VAL A 78 -5.91 9.92 7.50
CA VAL A 78 -4.50 9.82 7.11
C VAL A 78 -4.32 8.72 6.08
N LEU A 79 -3.79 9.08 4.91
CA LEU A 79 -3.34 8.11 3.92
C LEU A 79 -1.92 7.67 4.25
N VAL A 80 -1.75 6.40 4.56
CA VAL A 80 -0.44 5.80 4.83
C VAL A 80 0.02 5.00 3.59
N VAL A 81 1.17 5.37 3.04
CA VAL A 81 1.77 4.85 1.79
C VAL A 81 3.06 4.09 2.13
N PRO A 82 2.98 2.77 2.37
CA PRO A 82 4.12 1.95 2.73
C PRO A 82 4.98 1.61 1.51
N ALA A 83 6.28 1.91 1.55
CA ALA A 83 7.22 1.45 0.54
C ALA A 83 8.10 0.33 1.10
N GLY A 84 8.14 -0.83 0.43
CA GLY A 84 9.05 -1.93 0.78
C GLY A 84 9.05 -2.28 2.28
N ILE A 85 7.97 -2.88 2.79
CA ILE A 85 7.88 -3.39 4.16
C ILE A 85 7.87 -4.91 4.13
N LYS A 86 8.55 -5.51 5.09
CA LYS A 86 8.55 -6.97 5.25
C LYS A 86 7.20 -7.42 5.80
N PHE A 87 6.47 -8.19 5.01
CA PHE A 87 5.20 -8.82 5.41
C PHE A 87 5.27 -10.33 5.22
N ASN A 88 4.61 -11.09 6.09
CA ASN A 88 4.60 -12.56 6.03
C ASN A 88 3.45 -13.13 5.17
N ILE A 89 2.93 -12.37 4.21
CA ILE A 89 1.75 -12.77 3.42
C ILE A 89 2.15 -13.73 2.28
N ALA A 90 3.36 -13.59 1.74
CA ALA A 90 3.84 -14.38 0.60
C ALA A 90 4.39 -15.77 0.99
N ASP A 91 4.70 -16.01 2.27
CA ASP A 91 5.29 -17.29 2.72
C ASP A 91 4.26 -18.43 2.80
N ASN A 92 2.97 -18.12 2.87
CA ASN A 92 1.90 -19.12 3.05
C ASN A 92 1.15 -19.48 1.76
N SER A 93 1.65 -19.07 0.59
CA SER A 93 0.96 -19.34 -0.68
C SER A 93 1.86 -20.07 -1.67
N THR A 94 1.55 -21.34 -1.94
CA THR A 94 2.06 -22.07 -3.10
C THR A 94 1.23 -21.68 -4.32
N PHE A 95 1.81 -20.87 -5.20
CA PHE A 95 1.15 -20.46 -6.43
C PHE A 95 1.56 -21.40 -7.58
N GLN A 96 0.58 -22.09 -8.17
CA GLN A 96 0.75 -22.89 -9.37
C GLN A 96 -0.16 -22.35 -10.48
N LEU A 97 0.39 -22.26 -11.69
CA LEU A 97 -0.39 -21.89 -12.86
C LEU A 97 -0.93 -23.16 -13.55
N PRO A 98 -2.15 -23.13 -14.10
CA PRO A 98 -2.63 -24.17 -15.00
C PRO A 98 -1.65 -24.37 -16.16
N GLU A 99 -1.51 -25.61 -16.65
CA GLU A 99 -0.56 -25.92 -17.72
C GLU A 99 -0.85 -25.17 -19.02
N THR A 100 -2.11 -24.81 -19.24
CA THR A 100 -2.61 -24.03 -20.38
C THR A 100 -2.36 -22.53 -20.26
N SER A 101 -1.77 -22.06 -19.14
CA SER A 101 -1.55 -20.63 -18.92
C SER A 101 -0.47 -20.07 -19.85
N LEU A 102 -0.81 -18.98 -20.55
CA LEU A 102 0.13 -18.18 -21.34
C LEU A 102 1.28 -17.59 -20.50
N TYR A 103 1.10 -17.52 -19.18
CA TYR A 103 2.11 -16.98 -18.25
C TYR A 103 3.06 -18.02 -17.69
N LYS A 104 2.96 -19.30 -18.10
CA LYS A 104 3.79 -20.39 -17.57
C LYS A 104 5.30 -20.10 -17.68
N ALA A 105 5.73 -19.51 -18.81
CA ALA A 105 7.13 -19.11 -19.02
C ALA A 105 7.61 -18.03 -18.03
N TYR A 106 6.71 -17.21 -17.50
CA TYR A 106 7.01 -16.13 -16.55
C TYR A 106 6.81 -16.55 -15.09
N LEU A 107 6.45 -17.81 -14.81
CA LEU A 107 6.23 -18.29 -13.44
C LEU A 107 7.41 -18.00 -12.50
N PRO A 108 8.69 -18.16 -12.91
CA PRO A 108 9.83 -17.77 -12.07
C PRO A 108 9.85 -16.26 -11.76
N SER A 109 9.54 -15.40 -12.74
CA SER A 109 9.51 -13.95 -12.57
C SER A 109 8.34 -13.50 -11.68
N ILE A 110 7.18 -14.14 -11.82
CA ILE A 110 6.01 -13.94 -10.95
C ILE A 110 6.33 -14.33 -9.51
N ALA A 111 6.92 -15.51 -9.30
CA ALA A 111 7.32 -15.99 -7.99
C ALA A 111 8.38 -15.08 -7.34
N ALA A 112 9.35 -14.61 -8.12
CA ALA A 112 10.35 -13.65 -7.67
C ALA A 112 9.69 -12.33 -7.22
N ARG A 113 8.70 -11.84 -7.99
CA ARG A 113 7.95 -10.62 -7.65
C ARG A 113 7.15 -10.76 -6.35
N LEU A 114 6.52 -11.92 -6.12
CA LEU A 114 5.79 -12.22 -4.89
C LEU A 114 6.72 -12.22 -3.67
N ARG A 115 7.96 -12.69 -3.84
CA ARG A 115 8.96 -12.78 -2.77
C ARG A 115 9.87 -11.55 -2.66
N VAL A 116 9.59 -10.46 -3.38
CA VAL A 116 10.37 -9.21 -3.28
C VAL A 116 10.45 -8.70 -1.84
N SER A 117 9.38 -8.87 -1.05
CA SER A 117 9.38 -8.45 0.36
C SER A 117 10.29 -9.28 1.27
N GLN A 118 10.70 -10.47 0.81
CA GLN A 118 11.57 -11.39 1.55
C GLN A 118 13.05 -11.26 1.19
N GLN A 119 13.39 -10.48 0.16
CA GLN A 119 14.78 -10.32 -0.27
C GLN A 119 15.58 -9.51 0.78
N PRO A 120 16.82 -9.94 1.11
CA PRO A 120 17.69 -9.21 2.03
C PRO A 120 17.91 -7.76 1.59
N GLY A 121 17.70 -6.81 2.49
CA GLY A 121 17.87 -5.37 2.22
C GLY A 121 16.77 -4.73 1.35
N ALA A 122 15.79 -5.50 0.86
CA ALA A 122 14.73 -4.98 0.01
C ALA A 122 13.62 -4.24 0.78
N CYS A 123 13.48 -4.53 2.08
CA CYS A 123 12.37 -4.06 2.91
C CYS A 123 12.78 -3.63 4.31
N MET A 124 12.03 -2.67 4.87
CA MET A 124 12.14 -2.26 6.27
C MET A 124 11.34 -3.18 7.20
N PRO A 125 11.69 -3.29 8.49
CA PRO A 125 10.88 -3.99 9.48
C PRO A 125 9.51 -3.32 9.71
N ALA A 126 8.47 -4.13 9.87
CA ALA A 126 7.10 -3.65 10.12
C ALA A 126 6.99 -2.84 11.43
N THR A 127 7.76 -3.20 12.46
CA THR A 127 7.80 -2.48 13.74
C THR A 127 8.34 -1.06 13.59
N THR A 128 9.40 -0.87 12.80
CA THR A 128 9.96 0.45 12.49
C THR A 128 8.96 1.30 11.72
N PHE A 129 8.25 0.71 10.76
CA PHE A 129 7.19 1.40 10.03
C PHE A 129 6.04 1.83 10.94
N ALA A 130 5.53 0.92 11.78
CA ALA A 130 4.43 1.20 12.69
C ALA A 130 4.77 2.35 13.66
N LYS A 131 5.99 2.36 14.21
CA LYS A 131 6.47 3.46 15.06
C LYS A 131 6.49 4.79 14.31
N ALA A 132 6.95 4.80 13.06
CA ALA A 132 7.00 6.01 12.24
C ALA A 132 5.59 6.54 11.93
N VAL A 133 4.64 5.67 11.61
CA VAL A 133 3.23 6.03 11.39
C VAL A 133 2.62 6.61 12.66
N ALA A 134 2.84 5.98 13.83
CA ALA A 134 2.35 6.48 15.10
C ALA A 134 2.91 7.86 15.43
N GLN A 135 4.23 8.06 15.28
CA GLN A 135 4.88 9.35 15.49
C GLN A 135 4.36 10.44 14.54
N ALA A 136 4.17 10.11 13.26
CA ALA A 136 3.63 11.04 12.28
C ALA A 136 2.18 11.43 12.61
N THR A 137 1.40 10.48 13.12
CA THR A 137 0.00 10.68 13.46
C THR A 137 -0.18 11.54 14.72
N LEU A 138 0.70 11.36 15.71
CA LEU A 138 0.64 12.02 17.02
C LEU A 138 1.44 13.32 17.10
N ARG A 139 1.97 13.82 15.98
CA ARG A 139 2.83 15.01 15.96
C ARG A 139 2.07 16.27 16.39
N LYS A 140 2.78 17.18 17.06
CA LYS A 140 2.27 18.53 17.39
C LYS A 140 1.95 19.29 16.09
N GLY A 141 0.74 19.82 15.98
CA GLY A 141 0.22 20.46 14.76
C GLY A 141 -0.68 19.57 13.90
N GLY A 142 -0.98 18.35 14.36
CA GLY A 142 -1.94 17.45 13.73
C GLY A 142 -1.31 16.53 12.68
N PRO A 143 -1.94 15.38 12.40
CA PRO A 143 -1.40 14.38 11.49
C PRO A 143 -1.27 14.91 10.04
N PRO A 144 -0.29 14.43 9.26
CA PRO A 144 -0.24 14.75 7.84
C PRO A 144 -1.42 14.10 7.11
N ARG A 145 -1.86 14.70 6.00
CA ARG A 145 -2.84 14.05 5.10
C ARG A 145 -2.25 12.79 4.46
N GLU A 146 -0.96 12.78 4.21
CA GLU A 146 -0.29 11.68 3.54
C GLU A 146 1.06 11.42 4.20
N PHE A 147 1.31 10.16 4.54
CA PHE A 147 2.53 9.71 5.16
C PHE A 147 3.14 8.58 4.34
N THR A 148 4.34 8.82 3.84
CA THR A 148 5.09 7.87 3.02
C THR A 148 6.34 7.46 3.72
N TYR A 149 6.54 6.16 3.84
CA TYR A 149 7.75 5.69 4.48
C TYR A 149 8.13 4.29 4.03
N GLY A 150 9.44 4.10 3.82
CA GLY A 150 10.07 2.79 3.76
C GLY A 150 11.08 2.61 2.63
N ALA A 151 11.43 1.35 2.37
CA ALA A 151 12.50 1.03 1.44
C ALA A 151 12.08 1.38 0.00
N GLN A 152 13.03 1.89 -0.79
CA GLN A 152 12.86 2.24 -2.20
C GLN A 152 11.94 3.44 -2.50
N THR A 153 11.45 4.18 -1.47
CA THR A 153 10.66 5.41 -1.70
C THR A 153 11.37 6.40 -2.63
N ARG A 154 12.70 6.57 -2.47
CA ARG A 154 13.49 7.49 -3.31
C ARG A 154 13.49 7.08 -4.79
N LEU A 155 13.61 5.78 -5.07
CA LEU A 155 13.59 5.27 -6.45
C LEU A 155 12.25 5.57 -7.12
N PHE A 156 11.15 5.23 -6.47
CA PHE A 156 9.82 5.45 -7.02
C PHE A 156 9.43 6.93 -7.08
N THR A 157 9.98 7.76 -6.19
CA THR A 157 9.86 9.22 -6.29
C THR A 157 10.52 9.75 -7.55
N VAL A 158 11.71 9.25 -7.91
CA VAL A 158 12.40 9.64 -9.16
C VAL A 158 11.66 9.13 -10.38
N LEU A 159 11.26 7.85 -10.38
CA LEU A 159 10.54 7.24 -11.51
C LEU A 159 9.25 7.99 -11.86
N LYS A 160 8.58 8.61 -10.87
CA LYS A 160 7.38 9.43 -11.09
C LYS A 160 7.62 10.58 -12.07
N TRP A 161 8.80 11.18 -12.07
CA TRP A 161 9.11 12.34 -12.91
C TRP A 161 9.55 11.97 -14.32
N LEU A 162 9.72 10.68 -14.62
CA LEU A 162 10.12 10.22 -15.94
C LEU A 162 8.90 9.99 -16.86
N PRO A 163 9.06 10.06 -18.18
CA PRO A 163 8.00 9.75 -19.13
C PRO A 163 7.41 8.35 -18.89
N LYS A 164 6.08 8.24 -18.88
CA LYS A 164 5.38 6.98 -18.53
C LYS A 164 5.76 5.80 -19.42
N GLY A 165 5.89 6.04 -20.73
CA GLY A 165 6.33 5.01 -21.67
C GLY A 165 7.70 4.44 -21.31
N PHE A 166 8.64 5.30 -20.91
CA PHE A 166 9.96 4.88 -20.45
C PHE A 166 9.87 4.08 -19.14
N VAL A 167 9.10 4.55 -18.16
CA VAL A 167 8.94 3.86 -16.86
C VAL A 167 8.35 2.47 -17.04
N LEU A 168 7.28 2.35 -17.83
CA LEU A 168 6.63 1.06 -18.12
C LEU A 168 7.56 0.11 -18.87
N TRP A 169 8.28 0.62 -19.88
CA TRP A 169 9.29 -0.16 -20.60
C TRP A 169 10.42 -0.64 -19.67
N TYR A 170 10.95 0.24 -18.81
CA TYR A 170 12.00 -0.09 -17.87
C TYR A 170 11.56 -1.14 -16.85
N LEU A 171 10.37 -0.98 -16.27
CA LEU A 171 9.79 -1.93 -15.32
C LEU A 171 9.52 -3.28 -15.98
N TRP A 172 8.98 -3.28 -17.20
CA TRP A 172 8.81 -4.50 -18.00
C TRP A 172 10.15 -5.19 -18.21
N ARG A 173 11.12 -4.51 -18.82
CA ARG A 173 12.44 -5.09 -19.14
C ARG A 173 13.16 -5.60 -17.89
N ARG A 174 13.01 -4.95 -16.74
CA ARG A 174 13.64 -5.39 -15.50
C ARG A 174 12.94 -6.59 -14.86
N MET A 175 11.61 -6.66 -14.94
CA MET A 175 10.84 -7.65 -14.20
C MET A 175 10.50 -8.88 -15.04
N SER A 176 10.23 -8.73 -16.35
CA SER A 176 9.82 -9.81 -17.28
C SER A 176 10.97 -10.71 -17.75
N GLN A 177 12.15 -10.62 -17.14
CA GLN A 177 13.28 -11.46 -17.51
C GLN A 177 12.95 -12.93 -17.20
N VAL A 178 12.87 -13.74 -18.24
CA VAL A 178 12.80 -15.20 -18.14
C VAL A 178 14.25 -15.65 -17.96
N LYS A 179 14.59 -16.17 -16.77
CA LYS A 179 15.87 -16.85 -16.61
C LYS A 179 15.76 -18.17 -17.38
N SER A 180 16.52 -18.28 -18.47
CA SER A 180 16.77 -19.53 -19.20
C SER A 180 17.46 -20.53 -18.30
#